data_AF-A0A068YQE2-F1
#
_entry.id   AF-A0A068YQE2-F1
#
_cell.length_a   1.000
_cell.length_b   1.000
_cell.length_c   1.000
_cell.angle_alpha   90.00
_cell.angle_beta   90.00
_cell.angle_gamma   90.00
#
_symmetry.space_group_name_H-M   'P 1'
#
loop_
_entity.id
_entity.type
_entity.pdbx_description
1 polymer ?
#
loop_
_entity_poly.entity_id
_entity_poly.type
_entity_poly.pdbx_seq_one_letter_code
_entity_poly.pdbx_strand_id
1 'polypeptide(L)'
;MSAGTLRKWLQSASKKTGTTAHPVPAATAALDGPASAWSPAQRLMALQQSYALDDMARAGWCREHGVFEHQLVQWHQEFCTPAVPASREASGAFRELQRQHDQLQRELRRKEKALAEVAALLVLQKNFQALLEGADT
;
A
#
# COMPACT_ATOMS: atom_id res chain seq x y z
N MET A 1 20.46 -7.31 -12.88
CA MET A 1 20.09 -6.33 -11.83
C MET A 1 20.93 -6.63 -10.60
N SER A 2 21.57 -5.64 -9.97
CA SER A 2 22.51 -5.89 -8.87
C SER A 2 21.80 -6.07 -7.52
N ALA A 3 22.32 -6.95 -6.67
CA ALA A 3 21.78 -7.24 -5.34
C ALA A 3 21.71 -6.00 -4.43
N GLY A 4 22.59 -5.02 -4.66
CA GLY A 4 22.60 -3.75 -3.94
C GLY A 4 21.36 -2.90 -4.19
N THR A 5 20.80 -2.95 -5.41
CA THR A 5 19.59 -2.22 -5.76
C THR A 5 18.37 -2.84 -5.10
N LEU A 6 18.30 -4.18 -5.04
CA LEU A 6 17.23 -4.90 -4.33
C LEU A 6 17.23 -4.61 -2.82
N ARG A 7 18.40 -4.58 -2.17
CA ARG A 7 18.47 -4.21 -0.73
C ARG A 7 18.03 -2.78 -0.46
N LYS A 8 18.41 -1.84 -1.32
CA LYS A 8 17.97 -0.44 -1.21
C LYS A 8 16.46 -0.33 -1.36
N TRP A 9 15.87 -1.07 -2.30
CA TRP A 9 14.41 -1.17 -2.47
C TRP A 9 13.72 -1.80 -1.26
N LEU A 10 14.29 -2.85 -0.68
CA LEU A 10 13.75 -3.48 0.53
C LEU A 10 13.74 -2.52 1.72
N GLN A 11 14.82 -1.75 1.92
CA GLN A 11 14.93 -0.76 3.00
C GLN A 11 14.01 0.46 2.77
N SER A 12 13.88 0.94 1.54
CA SER A 12 12.99 2.06 1.22
C SER A 12 11.52 1.67 1.28
N ALA A 13 11.20 0.43 0.92
CA ALA A 13 9.88 -0.16 1.10
C ALA A 13 9.55 -0.29 2.59
N SER A 14 10.44 -0.85 3.43
CA SER A 14 10.25 -0.93 4.88
C SER A 14 10.09 0.44 5.55
N LYS A 15 10.80 1.48 5.08
CA LYS A 15 10.59 2.85 5.54
C LYS A 15 9.22 3.44 5.15
N LYS A 16 8.65 3.02 4.01
CA LYS A 16 7.30 3.41 3.57
C LYS A 16 6.20 2.55 4.19
N THR A 17 6.52 1.30 4.58
CA THR A 17 5.59 0.31 5.13
C THR A 17 6.04 -0.12 6.54
N GLY A 18 5.84 0.77 7.52
CA GLY A 18 5.59 0.36 8.90
C GLY A 18 6.75 -0.21 9.71
N THR A 19 7.27 0.63 10.61
CA THR A 19 7.29 0.25 12.04
C THR A 19 6.57 1.35 12.81
N THR A 20 5.25 1.41 12.68
CA THR A 20 4.42 1.70 13.85
C THR A 20 4.18 0.34 14.50
N ALA A 21 5.21 -0.17 15.18
CA ALA A 21 4.95 -1.04 16.31
C ALA A 21 4.10 -0.19 17.26
N HIS A 22 2.77 -0.34 17.19
CA HIS A 22 1.93 0.12 18.26
C HIS A 22 2.26 -0.82 19.42
N PRO A 23 2.97 -0.38 20.48
CA PRO A 23 2.86 -1.09 21.73
C PRO A 23 1.37 -1.07 22.05
N VAL A 24 0.75 -2.24 22.23
CA VAL A 24 -0.59 -2.30 22.83
C VAL A 24 -0.42 -1.68 24.22
N PRO A 25 -0.83 -0.43 24.47
CA PRO A 25 -0.68 0.13 25.79
C PRO A 25 -1.76 -0.55 26.65
N ALA A 26 -1.39 -0.90 27.87
CA ALA A 26 -2.33 -1.38 28.86
C ALA A 26 -3.59 -0.49 28.89
N ALA A 27 -4.75 -1.13 28.86
CA ALA A 27 -6.05 -0.62 28.37
C ALA A 27 -6.67 0.60 29.11
N THR A 28 -5.95 1.23 30.03
CA THR A 28 -6.47 2.30 30.90
C THR A 28 -5.64 3.57 30.89
N ALA A 29 -4.35 3.54 30.52
CA ALA A 29 -3.49 4.73 30.46
C ALA A 29 -3.51 5.44 29.09
N ALA A 30 -4.38 5.02 28.18
CA ALA A 30 -4.28 5.36 26.75
C ALA A 30 -5.24 6.48 26.30
N LEU A 31 -6.08 7.05 27.16
CA LEU A 31 -7.03 8.10 26.79
C LEU A 31 -6.70 9.46 27.44
N ASP A 32 -5.47 9.62 27.93
CA ASP A 32 -5.00 10.88 28.49
C ASP A 32 -4.67 11.87 27.37
N GLY A 33 -5.47 12.92 27.25
CA GLY A 33 -5.24 14.03 26.34
C GLY A 33 -6.49 14.46 25.54
N PRO A 34 -6.43 15.60 24.85
CA PRO A 34 -7.57 16.11 24.09
C PRO A 34 -7.98 15.13 23.00
N ALA A 35 -9.29 14.98 22.79
CA ALA A 35 -9.90 14.10 21.78
C ALA A 35 -9.29 14.26 20.37
N SER A 36 -8.76 15.45 20.04
CA SER A 36 -8.10 15.74 18.76
C SER A 36 -6.75 15.02 18.58
N ALA A 37 -6.05 14.70 19.67
CA ALA A 37 -4.75 14.03 19.65
C ALA A 37 -4.86 12.50 19.64
N TRP A 38 -6.07 11.95 19.71
CA TRP A 38 -6.29 10.51 19.78
C TRP A 38 -5.99 9.83 18.45
N SER A 39 -5.16 8.80 18.50
CA SER A 39 -4.89 7.88 17.40
C SER A 39 -6.15 7.09 17.01
N PRO A 40 -6.22 6.56 15.76
CA PRO A 40 -7.34 5.73 15.33
C PRO A 40 -7.59 4.53 16.27
N ALA A 41 -6.54 3.92 16.81
CA ALA A 41 -6.67 2.82 17.77
C ALA A 41 -7.35 3.26 19.07
N GLN A 42 -6.98 4.43 19.61
CA GLN A 42 -7.62 5.00 20.80
C GLN A 42 -9.09 5.37 20.54
N ARG A 43 -9.40 5.95 19.38
CA ARG A 43 -10.79 6.25 18.98
C ARG A 43 -11.63 4.98 18.89
N LEU A 44 -11.07 3.89 18.34
CA LEU A 44 -11.76 2.61 18.26
C LEU A 44 -12.03 2.03 19.66
N MET A 45 -11.06 2.09 20.57
CA MET A 45 -11.26 1.66 21.96
C MET A 45 -12.34 2.48 22.66
N ALA A 46 -12.34 3.79 22.49
CA ALA A 46 -13.37 4.69 23.01
C ALA A 46 -14.76 4.33 22.48
N LEU A 47 -14.89 4.01 21.18
CA LEU A 47 -16.14 3.53 20.60
C LEU A 47 -16.59 2.20 21.21
N GLN A 48 -15.68 1.25 21.43
CA GLN A 48 -16.00 -0.03 22.07
C GLN A 48 -16.47 0.14 23.52
N GLN A 49 -15.81 0.99 24.30
CA GLN A 49 -16.16 1.26 25.69
C GLN A 49 -17.50 2.01 25.81
N SER A 50 -17.73 3.01 24.96
CA SER A 50 -18.97 3.79 24.97
C SER A 50 -20.19 3.06 24.39
N TYR A 51 -19.98 2.02 23.57
CA TYR A 51 -21.08 1.25 22.97
C TYR A 51 -21.91 0.49 23.99
N ALA A 52 -21.29 -0.04 25.04
CA ALA A 52 -21.98 -0.83 26.08
C ALA A 52 -22.66 0.00 27.18
N LEU A 53 -22.53 1.34 27.14
CA LEU A 53 -23.08 2.25 28.13
C LEU A 53 -24.46 2.78 27.73
N ASP A 54 -25.37 2.91 28.70
CA ASP A 54 -26.64 3.63 28.55
C ASP A 54 -26.42 5.13 28.31
N ASP A 55 -27.41 5.83 27.74
CA ASP A 55 -27.27 7.24 27.32
C ASP A 55 -26.76 8.18 28.44
N MET A 56 -27.24 8.00 29.68
CA MET A 56 -26.75 8.79 30.81
C MET A 56 -25.30 8.45 31.19
N ALA A 57 -24.95 7.16 31.17
CA ALA A 57 -23.61 6.70 31.50
C ALA A 57 -22.60 7.10 30.40
N ARG A 58 -23.03 7.10 29.14
CA ARG A 58 -22.26 7.61 28.00
C ARG A 58 -22.01 9.10 28.12
N ALA A 59 -23.00 9.90 28.51
CA ALA A 59 -22.80 11.33 28.73
C ALA A 59 -21.82 11.62 29.89
N GLY A 60 -21.84 10.81 30.96
CA GLY A 60 -20.84 10.87 32.04
C GLY A 60 -19.43 10.51 31.55
N TRP A 61 -19.31 9.39 30.85
CA TRP A 61 -18.06 8.91 30.28
C TRP A 61 -17.42 9.93 29.31
N CYS A 62 -18.23 10.55 28.46
CA CYS A 62 -17.83 11.63 27.56
C CYS A 62 -17.20 12.82 28.31
N ARG A 63 -17.79 13.22 29.44
CA ARG A 63 -17.27 14.33 30.27
C ARG A 63 -15.96 13.96 30.96
N GLU A 64 -15.83 12.72 31.44
CA GLU A 64 -14.61 12.22 32.09
C GLU A 64 -13.43 12.16 31.12
N HIS A 65 -13.68 11.76 29.86
CA HIS A 65 -12.64 11.58 28.85
C HIS A 65 -12.46 12.80 27.94
N GLY A 66 -13.21 13.89 28.16
CA GLY A 66 -13.11 15.12 27.37
C GLY A 66 -13.53 14.96 25.90
N VAL A 67 -14.49 14.07 25.63
CA VAL A 67 -15.03 13.77 24.30
C VAL A 67 -16.49 14.18 24.21
N PHE A 68 -16.93 14.62 23.04
CA PHE A 68 -18.35 14.88 22.80
C PHE A 68 -19.01 13.72 22.04
N GLU A 69 -20.31 13.51 22.28
CA GLU A 69 -21.07 12.45 21.62
C GLU A 69 -21.05 12.55 20.09
N HIS A 70 -21.09 13.77 19.53
CA HIS A 70 -20.97 13.98 18.10
C HIS A 70 -19.62 13.48 17.53
N GLN A 71 -18.55 13.52 18.32
CA GLN A 71 -17.22 13.04 17.90
C GLN A 71 -17.20 11.51 17.85
N LEU A 72 -17.85 10.84 18.80
CA LEU A 72 -18.00 9.37 18.76
C LEU A 72 -18.78 8.95 17.51
N VAL A 73 -19.91 9.61 17.23
CA VAL A 73 -20.70 9.33 16.02
C VAL A 73 -19.89 9.59 14.76
N GLN A 74 -19.14 10.69 14.72
CA GLN A 74 -18.26 11.02 13.60
C GLN A 74 -17.19 9.94 13.40
N TRP A 75 -16.47 9.53 14.45
CA TRP A 75 -15.43 8.51 14.33
C TRP A 75 -16.01 7.16 13.90
N HIS A 76 -17.19 6.78 14.43
CA HIS A 76 -17.88 5.59 13.97
C HIS A 76 -18.17 5.65 12.47
N GLN A 77 -18.69 6.77 11.98
CA GLN A 77 -18.93 6.97 10.55
C GLN A 77 -17.62 6.93 9.75
N GLU A 78 -16.56 7.60 10.20
CA GLU A 78 -15.24 7.57 9.55
C GLU A 78 -14.68 6.14 9.41
N PHE A 79 -14.89 5.28 10.41
CA PHE A 79 -14.48 3.86 10.34
C PHE A 79 -15.36 3.03 9.39
N CYS A 80 -16.67 3.29 9.35
CA CYS A 80 -17.61 2.55 8.52
C CYS A 80 -17.60 2.99 7.05
N THR A 81 -17.29 4.26 6.78
CA THR A 81 -17.12 4.76 5.42
C THR A 81 -15.75 4.36 4.91
N PRO A 82 -15.64 3.62 3.79
CA PRO A 82 -14.34 3.41 3.18
C PRO A 82 -13.74 4.77 2.87
N ALA A 83 -12.55 5.05 3.40
CA ALA A 83 -11.83 6.28 3.12
C ALA A 83 -11.66 6.38 1.60
N VAL A 84 -12.51 7.17 0.94
CA VAL A 84 -12.27 7.62 -0.42
C VAL A 84 -10.93 8.34 -0.32
N PRO A 85 -9.90 7.95 -1.09
CA PRO A 85 -8.60 8.61 -0.99
C PRO A 85 -8.79 10.09 -1.37
N ALA A 86 -8.95 10.93 -0.36
CA ALA A 86 -9.30 12.34 -0.51
C ALA A 86 -8.10 13.18 -0.98
N SER A 87 -6.98 12.56 -1.36
CA SER A 87 -5.84 13.27 -1.88
C SER A 87 -5.82 13.24 -3.41
N ARG A 88 -6.10 14.39 -4.02
CA ARG A 88 -5.80 14.67 -5.43
C ARG A 88 -4.34 14.32 -5.78
N GLU A 89 -3.43 14.38 -4.81
CA GLU A 89 -2.01 14.04 -4.98
C GLU A 89 -1.80 12.53 -5.12
N ALA A 90 -2.55 11.71 -4.37
CA ALA A 90 -2.55 10.25 -4.54
C ALA A 90 -3.06 9.85 -5.94
N SER A 91 -4.05 10.58 -6.47
CA SER A 91 -4.54 10.39 -7.84
C SER A 91 -3.50 10.80 -8.90
N GLY A 92 -2.73 11.87 -8.65
CA GLY A 92 -1.64 12.30 -9.55
C GLY A 92 -0.48 11.32 -9.58
N ALA A 93 -0.03 10.87 -8.41
CA ALA A 93 1.03 9.87 -8.29
C ALA A 93 0.63 8.53 -8.93
N PHE A 94 -0.63 8.11 -8.78
CA PHE A 94 -1.14 6.90 -9.43
C PHE A 94 -1.12 7.00 -10.96
N ARG A 95 -1.55 8.15 -11.51
CA ARG A 95 -1.53 8.39 -12.97
C ARG A 95 -0.11 8.40 -13.53
N GLU A 96 0.82 9.02 -12.82
CA GLU A 96 2.23 9.04 -13.23
C GLU A 96 2.83 7.64 -13.20
N LEU A 97 2.56 6.88 -12.13
CA LEU A 97 2.99 5.50 -12.01
C LEU A 97 2.42 4.62 -13.13
N GLN A 98 1.16 4.83 -13.50
CA GLN A 98 0.52 4.10 -14.59
C GLN A 98 1.15 4.44 -15.96
N ARG A 99 1.46 5.72 -16.22
CA ARG A 99 2.18 6.12 -17.44
C ARG A 99 3.56 5.48 -17.52
N GLN A 100 4.30 5.46 -16.42
CA GLN A 100 5.62 4.83 -16.35
C GLN A 100 5.52 3.33 -16.60
N HIS A 101 4.54 2.67 -15.99
CA HIS A 101 4.26 1.27 -16.22
C HIS A 101 3.99 0.97 -17.70
N ASP A 102 3.10 1.74 -18.35
CA ASP A 102 2.75 1.53 -19.76
C ASP A 102 3.91 1.85 -20.72
N GLN A 103 4.76 2.82 -20.36
CA GLN A 103 6.00 3.10 -21.10
C GLN A 103 6.98 1.93 -21.01
N LEU A 104 7.22 1.42 -19.80
CA LEU A 104 8.09 0.27 -19.58
C LEU A 104 7.57 -0.98 -20.28
N GLN A 105 6.26 -1.24 -20.25
CA GLN A 105 5.66 -2.35 -20.99
C GLN A 105 5.90 -2.24 -22.50
N ARG A 106 5.79 -1.04 -23.08
CA ARG A 106 6.04 -0.82 -24.51
C ARG A 106 7.51 -1.08 -24.88
N GLU A 107 8.44 -0.60 -24.06
CA GLU A 107 9.87 -0.84 -24.27
C GLU A 107 10.22 -2.32 -24.15
N LEU A 108 9.63 -3.00 -23.17
CA LEU A 108 9.80 -4.44 -22.97
C LEU A 108 9.32 -5.23 -24.19
N ARG A 109 8.12 -4.94 -24.71
CA ARG A 109 7.60 -5.59 -25.93
C ARG A 109 8.48 -5.35 -27.16
N ARG A 110 9.04 -4.14 -27.32
CA ARG A 110 9.96 -3.83 -28.44
C ARG A 110 11.26 -4.64 -28.33
N LYS A 111 11.81 -4.75 -27.12
CA LYS A 111 13.03 -5.54 -26.87
C LYS A 111 12.78 -7.03 -27.06
N GLU A 112 11.66 -7.56 -26.57
CA GLU A 112 11.26 -8.94 -26.80
C GLU A 112 11.08 -9.26 -28.28
N LYS A 113 10.47 -8.35 -29.06
CA LYS A 113 10.34 -8.53 -30.51
C LYS A 113 11.70 -8.58 -31.21
N ALA A 114 12.60 -7.65 -30.91
CA ALA A 114 13.95 -7.66 -31.47
C ALA A 114 14.73 -8.92 -31.08
N LEU A 115 14.60 -9.37 -29.82
CA LEU A 115 15.20 -10.61 -29.35
C LEU A 115 14.63 -11.83 -30.08
N ALA A 116 13.31 -11.86 -30.33
CA ALA A 116 12.67 -12.93 -31.09
C ALA A 116 13.13 -12.95 -32.57
N GLU A 117 13.28 -11.79 -33.19
CA GLU A 117 13.81 -11.67 -34.56
C GLU A 117 15.26 -12.19 -34.64
N VAL A 118 16.13 -11.81 -33.69
CA VAL A 118 17.50 -12.35 -33.64
C VAL A 118 17.50 -13.86 -33.39
N ALA A 119 16.67 -14.36 -32.49
CA ALA A 119 16.55 -15.80 -32.25
C ALA A 119 16.09 -16.55 -33.52
N ALA A 120 15.14 -16.00 -34.28
CA ALA A 120 14.69 -16.58 -35.54
C ALA A 120 15.82 -16.62 -36.60
N LEU A 121 16.60 -15.54 -36.71
CA LEU A 121 17.76 -15.50 -37.61
C LEU A 121 18.83 -16.54 -37.23
N LEU A 122 19.13 -16.69 -35.94
CA LEU A 122 20.08 -17.70 -35.45
C LEU A 122 19.60 -19.13 -35.73
N VAL A 123 18.31 -19.41 -35.54
CA VAL A 123 17.72 -20.71 -35.88
C VAL A 123 17.82 -20.98 -37.37
N LEU A 124 17.51 -19.99 -38.21
CA LEU A 124 17.61 -20.13 -39.66
C LEU A 124 19.06 -20.39 -40.11
N GLN A 125 20.02 -19.64 -39.55
CA GLN A 125 21.45 -19.83 -39.83
C GLN A 125 21.91 -21.25 -39.47
N LYS A 126 21.52 -21.74 -38.29
CA LYS A 126 21.86 -23.09 -37.84
C LYS A 126 21.25 -24.15 -38.77
N ASN A 127 20.00 -24.00 -39.17
CA ASN A 127 19.34 -24.94 -40.09
C ASN A 127 20.03 -24.96 -41.46
N PHE A 128 20.44 -23.80 -41.97
CA PHE A 128 21.17 -23.70 -43.23
C PHE A 128 22.54 -24.37 -43.17
N GLN A 129 23.29 -24.15 -42.09
CA GLN A 129 24.59 -24.84 -41.87
C GLN A 129 24.42 -26.36 -41.83
N ALA A 130 23.40 -26.86 -41.12
CA ALA A 130 23.13 -28.30 -41.03
C ALA A 130 22.78 -28.93 -42.39
N LEU A 131 22.08 -28.19 -43.26
CA LEU A 131 21.77 -28.66 -44.63
C LEU A 131 23.03 -28.73 -45.51
N LEU A 132 23.97 -27.79 -45.35
CA LEU A 132 25.23 -27.82 -46.08
C LEU A 132 26.12 -28.98 -45.60
N GLU A 133 26.28 -29.14 -44.29
CA GLU A 133 27.09 -30.22 -43.71
C GLU A 133 26.53 -31.61 -44.05
N GLY A 134 25.21 -31.78 -44.13
CA GLY A 134 24.57 -33.03 -44.53
C GLY A 134 24.55 -33.28 -46.05
N ALA A 135 24.88 -32.28 -46.88
CA ALA A 135 25.02 -32.45 -48.33
C ALA A 135 26.45 -32.83 -48.73
N ASP A 136 27.43 -32.58 -47.87
CA ASP A 136 28.85 -32.90 -48.06
C ASP A 136 29.23 -34.31 -47.55
N THR A 137 28.28 -35.09 -47.03
CA THR A 137 28.41 -36.50 -46.60
C THR A 137 27.61 -37.44 -47.49
#